data_AF-A0A6P0IXH5-F1
#
_entry.id   AF-A0A6P0IXH5-F1
#
_cell.length_a   1.000
_cell.length_b   1.000
_cell.length_c   1.000
_cell.angle_alpha   90.00
_cell.angle_beta   90.00
_cell.angle_gamma   90.00
#
_symmetry.space_group_name_H-M   'P 1'
#
loop_
_entity.id
_entity.type
_entity.pdbx_description
1 polymer ?
#
loop_
_entity_poly.entity_id
_entity_poly.type
_entity_poly.pdbx_seq_one_letter_code
_entity_poly.pdbx_strand_id
1 'polypeptide(L)'
;MKGIFQQEQPMTIRRQYSLPNCTLILEGWSNSTTGGGLQPDPRPLLTTLTNAECHLGAMNQPLSGGRDFFEDLVHSVSSYAQQFL
;
A
#
# COMPACT_ATOMS: atom_id res chain seq x y z
N MET A 1 -31.38 5.42 -25.45
CA MET A 1 -30.04 4.82 -25.71
C MET A 1 -28.98 5.91 -25.54
N LYS A 2 -28.56 6.16 -24.30
CA LYS A 2 -27.38 6.99 -23.99
C LYS A 2 -26.63 6.24 -22.90
N GLY A 3 -25.46 5.75 -23.28
CA GLY A 3 -24.65 4.82 -22.50
C GLY A 3 -24.22 5.43 -21.18
N ILE A 4 -24.58 4.72 -20.12
CA ILE A 4 -23.87 4.65 -18.86
C ILE A 4 -22.49 4.04 -19.14
N PHE A 5 -21.50 4.88 -19.41
CA PHE A 5 -20.10 4.55 -19.18
C PHE A 5 -19.56 5.65 -18.25
N GLN A 6 -19.89 5.54 -16.96
CA GLN A 6 -18.99 6.11 -15.97
C GLN A 6 -17.70 5.33 -16.11
N GLN A 7 -16.70 5.98 -16.67
CA GLN A 7 -15.34 5.48 -16.68
C GLN A 7 -14.92 5.43 -15.20
N GLU A 8 -15.00 4.24 -14.60
CA GLU A 8 -14.39 3.94 -13.31
C GLU A 8 -12.90 4.17 -13.46
N GLN A 9 -12.44 5.41 -13.25
CA GLN A 9 -11.02 5.70 -13.21
C GLN A 9 -10.50 5.08 -11.91
N PRO A 10 -9.66 4.03 -11.97
CA PRO A 10 -9.09 3.47 -10.76
C PRO A 10 -8.32 4.60 -10.09
N MET A 11 -8.67 4.90 -8.84
CA MET A 11 -8.00 5.97 -8.11
C MET A 11 -6.62 5.45 -7.72
N THR A 12 -5.55 6.13 -8.13
CA THR A 12 -4.22 5.86 -7.60
C THR A 12 -4.17 6.32 -6.14
N ILE A 13 -3.99 5.38 -5.23
CA ILE A 13 -3.75 5.66 -3.82
C ILE A 13 -2.26 5.53 -3.56
N ARG A 14 -1.70 6.54 -2.90
CA ARG A 14 -0.39 6.49 -2.28
C ARG A 14 -0.53 6.62 -0.77
N ARG A 15 -0.03 5.64 -0.02
CA ARG A 15 0.00 5.66 1.45
C ARG A 15 1.44 5.72 1.91
N GLN A 16 1.72 6.63 2.83
CA GLN A 16 3.02 6.75 3.46
C GLN A 16 2.89 6.44 4.94
N TYR A 17 3.76 5.56 5.43
CA TYR A 17 3.88 5.18 6.82
C TYR A 17 5.27 5.59 7.30
N SER A 18 5.32 6.50 8.27
CA SER A 18 6.57 6.93 8.90
C SER A 18 6.84 6.07 10.13
N LEU A 19 7.83 5.18 10.06
CA LEU A 19 8.33 4.38 11.18
C LEU A 19 9.65 4.97 11.70
N PRO A 20 10.11 4.61 12.91
CA PRO A 20 11.30 5.21 13.53
C PRO A 20 12.59 5.11 12.69
N ASN A 21 12.69 4.12 11.81
CA ASN A 21 13.88 3.91 10.95
C ASN A 21 13.55 3.53 9.49
N CYS A 22 12.28 3.41 9.11
CA CYS A 22 11.87 3.23 7.71
C CYS A 22 10.70 4.16 7.38
N THR A 23 10.71 4.74 6.19
CA THR A 23 9.50 5.28 5.58
C THR A 23 9.00 4.28 4.55
N LEU A 24 7.83 3.69 4.79
CA LEU A 24 7.19 2.75 3.87
C LEU A 24 6.15 3.50 3.03
N ILE A 25 6.30 3.43 1.72
CA ILE A 25 5.40 4.03 0.74
C ILE A 25 4.75 2.90 -0.04
N LEU A 26 3.42 2.85 -0.03
CA LEU A 26 2.64 1.88 -0.81
C LEU A 26 1.80 2.63 -1.83
N GLU A 27 1.98 2.27 -3.10
CA GLU A 27 1.25 2.82 -4.22
C GLU A 27 0.46 1.74 -4.91
N GLY A 28 -0.74 2.10 -5.35
CA GLY A 28 -1.63 1.14 -5.96
C GLY A 28 -2.97 1.74 -6.33
N TRP A 29 -3.89 0.86 -6.69
CA TRP A 29 -5.22 1.22 -7.13
C TRP A 29 -6.26 0.82 -6.08
N SER A 30 -7.29 1.65 -5.94
CA SER A 30 -8.51 1.26 -5.27
C SER A 30 -9.64 1.04 -6.25
N ASN A 31 -10.30 -0.10 -6.14
CA ASN A 31 -11.53 -0.40 -6.87
C ASN A 31 -12.80 0.11 -6.16
N SER A 32 -12.65 0.76 -5.00
CA SER A 32 -13.77 1.28 -4.21
C SER A 32 -13.83 2.80 -4.30
N THR A 33 -14.63 3.33 -5.23
CA THR A 33 -15.25 4.65 -5.02
C THR A 33 -16.25 4.47 -3.89
N THR A 34 -16.06 5.14 -2.76
CA THR A 34 -16.95 5.09 -1.58
C THR A 34 -18.43 4.95 -1.98
N GLY A 35 -19.03 3.79 -1.69
CA GLY A 35 -20.40 3.51 -2.08
C GLY A 35 -20.90 2.14 -1.61
N GLY A 36 -21.23 2.02 -0.32
CA GLY A 36 -22.11 0.95 0.18
C GLY A 36 -21.58 0.19 1.40
N GLY A 37 -21.95 0.66 2.61
CA GLY A 37 -22.02 -0.17 3.81
C GLY A 37 -20.78 -0.17 4.72
N LEU A 38 -20.95 0.38 5.93
CA LEU A 38 -20.26 -0.04 7.17
C LEU A 38 -18.72 -0.08 7.22
N GLN A 39 -17.99 0.64 6.38
CA GLN A 39 -16.55 0.85 6.61
C GLN A 39 -16.35 2.00 7.62
N PRO A 40 -15.74 1.75 8.80
CA PRO A 40 -15.59 2.74 9.88
C PRO A 40 -14.55 3.84 9.57
N ASP A 41 -13.81 3.74 8.46
CA ASP A 41 -12.74 4.66 8.11
C ASP A 41 -12.94 5.18 6.67
N PRO A 42 -12.91 6.51 6.45
CA PRO A 42 -13.14 7.13 5.13
C PRO A 42 -11.97 6.94 4.16
N ARG A 43 -10.89 6.25 4.55
CA ARG A 43 -9.74 6.02 3.67
C ARG A 43 -10.07 4.94 2.65
N PRO A 44 -9.97 5.22 1.34
CA PRO A 44 -10.27 4.25 0.31
C PRO A 44 -9.29 3.07 0.39
N LEU A 45 -9.80 1.86 0.15
CA LEU A 45 -9.06 0.60 0.27
C LEU A 45 -8.07 0.43 -0.89
N LEU A 46 -6.80 0.16 -0.58
CA LEU A 46 -5.80 -0.22 -1.58
C LEU A 46 -6.06 -1.69 -1.97
N THR A 47 -6.71 -1.92 -3.11
CA THR A 47 -7.10 -3.27 -3.57
C THR A 47 -6.02 -3.93 -4.43
N THR A 48 -5.18 -3.13 -5.08
CA THR A 48 -4.08 -3.62 -5.92
C THR A 48 -2.84 -2.82 -5.59
N LEU A 49 -1.80 -3.49 -5.09
CA LEU A 49 -0.49 -2.87 -4.85
C LEU A 49 0.33 -2.91 -6.15
N THR A 50 0.73 -1.75 -6.65
CA THR A 50 1.60 -1.65 -7.84
C THR A 50 3.05 -1.47 -7.46
N ASN A 51 3.31 -0.73 -6.39
CA ASN A 51 4.67 -0.41 -5.96
C ASN A 51 4.71 -0.28 -4.44
N ALA A 52 5.77 -0.81 -3.84
CA ALA A 52 6.10 -0.69 -2.44
C ALA A 52 7.54 -0.25 -2.32
N GLU A 53 7.77 0.82 -1.58
CA GLU A 53 9.10 1.38 -1.33
C GLU A 53 9.34 1.47 0.17
N CYS A 54 10.47 0.96 0.66
CA CYS A 54 10.93 1.22 2.02
C CYS A 54 12.26 1.97 1.98
N HIS A 55 12.21 3.19 2.52
CA HIS A 55 13.38 4.03 2.73
C HIS A 55 13.91 3.75 4.13
N LEU A 56 14.92 2.90 4.24
CA LEU A 56 15.61 2.67 5.51
C LEU A 56 16.63 3.78 5.75
N GLY A 57 16.63 4.37 6.95
CA GLY A 57 17.53 5.49 7.28
C GLY A 57 19.02 5.17 7.17
N ALA A 58 19.40 3.88 7.18
CA ALA A 58 20.77 3.41 7.02
C ALA A 58 21.19 3.20 5.55
N MET A 59 20.27 3.32 4.57
CA MET A 59 20.55 3.06 3.16
C MET A 59 20.28 4.29 2.31
N ASN A 60 21.22 4.61 1.41
CA ASN A 60 21.07 5.72 0.47
C ASN A 60 20.06 5.45 -0.65
N GLN A 61 19.71 4.20 -0.90
CA GLN A 61 18.77 3.82 -1.95
C GLN A 61 17.54 3.14 -1.34
N PRO A 62 16.32 3.58 -1.70
CA PRO A 62 15.11 2.90 -1.25
C PRO A 62 15.04 1.49 -1.83
N LEU A 63 14.59 0.55 -1.01
CA LEU A 63 14.19 -0.77 -1.50
C LEU A 63 12.81 -0.62 -2.13
N SER A 64 12.69 -0.90 -3.41
CA SER A 64 11.42 -0.84 -4.12
C SER A 64 11.09 -2.16 -4.80
N GLY A 65 9.79 -2.42 -4.98
CA GLY A 65 9.31 -3.60 -5.67
C GLY A 65 7.79 -3.67 -5.73
N GLY A 66 7.29 -4.76 -6.27
CA GLY A 66 5.85 -5.02 -6.35
C GLY A 66 5.30 -5.72 -5.11
N ARG A 67 4.25 -6.50 -5.32
CA ARG A 67 3.59 -7.29 -4.27
C ARG A 67 4.51 -8.31 -3.61
N ASP A 68 5.24 -9.09 -4.39
CA ASP A 68 6.09 -10.16 -3.87
C ASP A 68 7.17 -9.59 -2.93
N PHE A 69 7.80 -8.47 -3.34
CA PHE A 69 8.73 -7.73 -2.50
C PHE A 69 8.09 -7.27 -1.17
N PHE A 70 6.87 -6.74 -1.22
CA PHE A 70 6.18 -6.30 -0.01
C PHE A 70 5.84 -7.48 0.93
N GLU A 71 5.38 -8.60 0.39
CA GLU A 71 5.11 -9.82 1.16
C GLU A 71 6.39 -10.35 1.83
N ASP A 72 7.49 -10.44 1.08
CA ASP A 72 8.80 -10.88 1.59
C ASP A 72 9.35 -9.93 2.66
N LEU A 73 9.18 -8.61 2.46
CA LEU A 73 9.58 -7.59 3.44
C LEU A 73 8.82 -7.76 4.75
N VAL A 74 7.49 -7.89 4.69
CA VAL A 74 6.66 -8.08 5.88
C VAL A 74 7.02 -9.38 6.60
N HIS A 75 7.21 -10.47 5.84
CA HIS A 75 7.61 -11.75 6.40
C HIS A 75 8.98 -11.67 7.11
N SER A 76 9.95 -11.02 6.48
CA SER A 76 11.31 -10.85 7.02
C SER A 76 11.31 -9.98 8.27
N VAL A 77 10.61 -8.84 8.24
CA VAL A 77 10.50 -7.92 9.39
C VAL A 77 9.75 -8.58 10.56
N SER A 78 8.68 -9.31 10.29
CA SER A 78 7.95 -10.07 11.32
C SER A 78 8.83 -11.15 11.96
N SER A 79 9.55 -11.92 11.13
CA SER A 79 10.46 -12.96 11.61
C SER A 79 11.58 -12.37 12.48
N TYR A 80 12.14 -11.23 12.06
CA TYR A 80 13.11 -10.49 12.86
C TYR A 80 12.51 -10.04 14.20
N ALA A 81 11.34 -9.41 14.20
CA ALA A 81 10.68 -8.93 15.42
C ALA A 81 10.38 -10.07 16.41
N GLN A 82 9.99 -11.25 15.90
CA GLN A 82 9.74 -12.44 16.73
C GLN A 82 10.99 -13.00 17.41
N GLN A 83 12.20 -12.68 16.99
CA GLN A 83 13.44 -13.10 17.68
C GLN A 83 13.72 -12.28 18.95
N PHE A 84 13.07 -11.12 19.11
CA PHE A 84 13.23 -10.23 20.28
C PHE A 84 12.05 -10.29 21.26
N LEU A 85 11.04 -11.12 20.96
CA LEU A 85 9.88 -11.41 21.80
C LEU A 85 10.07 -12.76 22.50
#